data_AF-A0A821EV02-F1
#
_entry.id   AF-A0A821EV02-F1
#
_cell.length_a   1.000
_cell.length_b   1.000
_cell.length_c   1.000
_cell.angle_alpha   90.00
_cell.angle_beta   90.00
_cell.angle_gamma   90.00
#
_symmetry.space_group_name_H-M   'P 1'
#
loop_
_entity.id
_entity.type
_entity.pdbx_description
1 polymer ?
#
loop_
_entity_poly.entity_id
_entity_poly.type
_entity_poly.pdbx_seq_one_letter_code
_entity_poly.pdbx_strand_id
1 'polypeptide(L)'
;MIQVILDVGALFIDGNNRQIAIKWLDLSNTNRIDYAVYFEMDAIFVCDRQYQHHAFSTSPASERLDRCLFYLDEIHTRGTDFKFPNEFRAAVTLGNGLTKDRLVQACMRMRKLGKHHWLSFWSSSEVHHQIQILKKSSTLYKEKEIVNDHISLTDILRWVYENTQQATWDGLHHWAIQSLSFQQKISAFWNINWKNDQQIFTNIMMENLAKASLEAEILDLKTMYGHKKTFQTVYEIYSARYQYSNTGYSIEIHEAVSKRLLDYGGSKTLLTQLLDEEQQRELEREQEAEEERQQVRPIAAVPCEPILHHEIMNLCEMEDPILNLSHLPNVFCPITDAFIGTTFYRESQPGCWEENLWITTEFKRVIQTKGESLDPFLRPPRWILIYRNQHIIFLSPYEANELMGRLQYLYHKSPSQKLMQTTLRLLLPRTRRDQSTLINARTLTIPPLISSDPEIPDYSIPIGILVALFAFNGTIYFENKREQDAYCKFLGLCLKPRNETETNAFDKGWISIDGFVENLEYRQRLQLHQCRFSSNPLSFIRKLTENRNQAHAPLSSHVGSIIINAIKLPIE
;
A
#
# COMPACT_ATOMS: atom_id res chain seq x y z
N MET A 1 12.94 -21.00 27.88
CA MET A 1 11.64 -21.02 27.17
C MET A 1 10.97 -19.68 27.40
N ILE A 2 10.19 -19.16 26.46
CA ILE A 2 9.35 -17.97 26.67
C ILE A 2 7.94 -18.47 26.95
N GLN A 3 7.32 -17.98 28.02
CA GLN A 3 5.99 -18.40 28.48
C GLN A 3 4.95 -17.28 28.38
N VAL A 4 5.40 -16.04 28.27
CA VAL A 4 4.52 -14.87 28.16
C VAL A 4 4.92 -14.06 26.92
N ILE A 5 3.95 -13.65 26.12
CA ILE A 5 4.11 -12.64 25.07
C ILE A 5 3.34 -11.40 25.51
N LEU A 6 4.06 -10.29 25.61
CA LEU A 6 3.55 -8.96 25.88
C LEU A 6 3.61 -8.17 24.57
N ASP A 7 2.54 -8.23 23.78
CA ASP A 7 2.47 -7.62 22.45
C ASP A 7 2.15 -6.12 22.49
N VAL A 8 2.96 -5.35 23.20
CA VAL A 8 2.80 -3.89 23.32
C VAL A 8 3.18 -3.14 22.04
N GLY A 9 3.95 -3.78 21.16
CA GLY A 9 4.39 -3.28 19.86
C GLY A 9 3.54 -3.73 18.68
N ALA A 10 2.44 -4.46 18.91
CA ALA A 10 1.52 -4.94 17.89
C ALA A 10 2.22 -5.65 16.71
N LEU A 11 3.17 -6.55 16.99
CA LEU A 11 3.92 -7.26 15.94
C LEU A 11 3.10 -8.38 15.29
N PHE A 12 2.03 -8.84 15.92
CA PHE A 12 1.16 -9.89 15.38
C PHE A 12 -0.07 -9.27 14.73
N ILE A 13 0.09 -8.84 13.48
CA ILE A 13 -0.94 -8.12 12.70
C ILE A 13 -1.96 -9.09 12.06
N ASP A 14 -1.49 -10.27 11.66
CA ASP A 14 -2.29 -11.27 10.94
C ASP A 14 -2.85 -12.34 11.90
N GLY A 15 -3.96 -12.02 12.54
CA GLY A 15 -4.76 -12.97 13.31
C GLY A 15 -5.36 -12.38 14.59
N ASN A 16 -6.44 -12.98 15.07
CA ASN A 16 -6.97 -12.62 16.39
C ASN A 16 -6.16 -13.28 17.51
N ASN A 17 -6.31 -12.78 18.73
CA ASN A 17 -5.60 -13.28 19.93
C ASN A 17 -5.71 -14.80 20.09
N ARG A 18 -6.88 -15.38 19.80
CA ARG A 18 -7.14 -16.81 19.83
C ARG A 18 -6.24 -17.57 18.86
N GLN A 19 -6.19 -17.15 17.59
CA GLN A 19 -5.38 -17.79 16.55
C GLN A 19 -3.90 -17.76 16.91
N ILE A 20 -3.42 -16.64 17.45
CA ILE A 20 -2.02 -16.48 17.86
C ILE A 20 -1.70 -17.43 19.02
N ALA A 21 -2.56 -17.46 20.04
CA ALA A 21 -2.41 -18.32 21.21
C ALA A 21 -2.42 -19.82 20.84
N ILE A 22 -3.33 -20.24 19.95
CA ILE A 22 -3.40 -21.62 19.45
C ILE A 22 -2.14 -21.99 18.69
N LYS A 23 -1.73 -21.15 17.73
CA LYS A 23 -0.54 -21.40 16.92
C LYS A 23 0.71 -21.48 17.79
N TRP A 24 0.80 -20.66 18.83
CA TRP A 24 1.90 -20.73 19.78
C TRP A 24 1.85 -21.98 20.66
N LEU A 25 0.65 -22.41 21.07
CA LEU A 25 0.45 -23.69 21.76
C LEU A 25 1.00 -24.84 20.91
N ASP A 26 0.61 -24.92 19.63
CA ASP A 26 1.05 -25.97 18.70
C ASP A 26 2.58 -26.05 18.57
N LEU A 27 3.27 -24.90 18.58
CA LEU A 27 4.74 -24.82 18.51
C LEU A 27 5.44 -25.17 19.83
N SER A 28 4.71 -25.26 20.95
CA SER A 28 5.28 -25.48 22.28
C SER A 28 5.32 -26.96 22.67
N ASN A 29 6.23 -27.31 23.59
CA ASN A 29 6.43 -28.70 24.02
C ASN A 29 5.20 -29.27 24.75
N THR A 30 4.61 -30.31 24.17
CA THR A 30 3.39 -31.00 24.65
C THR A 30 3.53 -31.62 26.04
N ASN A 31 4.74 -31.97 26.48
CA ASN A 31 4.95 -32.55 27.81
C ASN A 31 4.95 -31.49 28.93
N ARG A 32 5.17 -30.22 28.59
CA ARG A 32 5.33 -29.11 29.54
C ARG A 32 4.17 -28.12 29.51
N ILE A 33 3.58 -27.88 28.34
CA ILE A 33 2.54 -26.88 28.14
C ILE A 33 1.28 -27.55 27.62
N ASP A 34 0.20 -27.39 28.37
CA ASP A 34 -1.12 -27.94 28.05
C ASP A 34 -2.09 -26.86 27.54
N TYR A 35 -1.87 -25.60 27.94
CA TYR A 35 -2.86 -24.54 27.77
C TYR A 35 -2.26 -23.26 27.19
N ALA A 36 -3.06 -22.52 26.42
CA ALA A 36 -2.76 -21.16 26.01
C ALA A 36 -3.87 -20.20 26.44
N VAL A 37 -3.49 -19.16 27.16
CA VAL A 37 -4.36 -18.15 27.76
C VAL A 37 -4.27 -16.88 26.94
N TYR A 38 -5.43 -16.31 26.60
CA TYR A 38 -5.54 -15.11 25.78
C TYR A 38 -6.81 -14.33 26.13
N PHE A 39 -6.90 -13.09 25.64
CA PHE A 39 -8.09 -12.26 25.78
C PHE A 39 -8.95 -12.32 24.51
N GLU A 40 -10.25 -12.38 24.68
CA GLU A 40 -11.22 -12.19 23.61
C GLU A 40 -12.24 -11.15 24.09
N MET A 41 -12.20 -9.97 23.46
CA MET A 41 -12.74 -8.74 24.09
C MET A 41 -12.07 -8.56 25.46
N ASP A 42 -12.80 -8.22 26.52
CA ASP A 42 -12.25 -8.00 27.86
C ASP A 42 -12.20 -9.27 28.75
N ALA A 43 -12.52 -10.44 28.19
CA ALA A 43 -12.61 -11.69 28.95
C ALA A 43 -11.43 -12.63 28.69
N ILE A 44 -10.99 -13.32 29.75
CA ILE A 44 -9.86 -14.25 29.69
C ILE A 44 -10.36 -15.65 29.32
N PHE A 45 -9.84 -16.16 28.22
CA PHE A 45 -10.09 -17.51 27.74
C PHE A 45 -8.84 -18.37 27.77
N VAL A 46 -9.06 -19.67 27.81
CA VAL A 46 -8.02 -20.68 27.65
C VAL A 46 -8.38 -21.64 26.52
N CYS A 47 -7.37 -22.03 25.75
CA CYS A 47 -7.42 -23.11 24.79
C CYS A 47 -6.56 -24.28 25.27
N ASP A 48 -7.08 -25.50 25.20
CA ASP A 48 -6.30 -26.73 25.44
C ASP A 48 -5.75 -27.33 24.12
N ARG A 49 -5.06 -28.47 24.23
CA ARG A 49 -4.49 -29.21 23.08
C ARG A 49 -5.54 -29.90 22.21
N GLN A 50 -6.79 -29.98 22.67
CA GLN A 50 -7.93 -30.52 21.94
C GLN A 50 -8.72 -29.39 21.25
N TYR A 51 -8.16 -28.17 21.23
CA TYR A 51 -8.75 -26.96 20.67
C TYR A 51 -10.11 -26.61 21.30
N GLN A 52 -10.31 -26.99 22.56
CA GLN A 52 -11.48 -26.62 23.34
C GLN A 52 -11.27 -25.29 24.05
N HIS A 53 -12.33 -24.49 24.11
CA HIS A 53 -12.30 -23.13 24.62
C HIS A 53 -13.11 -23.03 25.89
N HIS A 54 -12.47 -22.55 26.95
CA HIS A 54 -13.10 -22.40 28.26
C HIS A 54 -12.79 -21.03 28.85
N ALA A 55 -13.69 -20.53 29.69
CA ALA A 55 -13.39 -19.39 30.54
C ALA A 55 -12.23 -19.75 31.47
N PHE A 56 -11.24 -18.87 31.58
CA PHE A 56 -10.04 -19.16 32.36
C PHE A 56 -10.35 -19.45 33.83
N SER A 57 -11.27 -18.69 34.43
CA SER A 57 -11.67 -18.81 35.85
C SER A 57 -12.27 -20.16 36.23
N THR A 58 -12.93 -20.86 35.31
CA THR A 58 -13.56 -22.17 35.56
C THR A 58 -12.72 -23.34 35.04
N SER A 59 -11.58 -23.04 34.41
CA SER A 59 -10.70 -24.05 33.82
C SER A 59 -9.63 -24.52 34.81
N PRO A 60 -9.12 -25.76 34.67
CA PRO A 60 -7.95 -26.25 35.42
C PRO A 60 -6.68 -25.42 35.20
N ALA A 61 -6.61 -24.63 34.12
CA ALA A 61 -5.47 -23.79 33.79
C ALA A 61 -5.25 -22.65 34.80
N SER A 62 -6.30 -22.22 35.51
CA SER A 62 -6.20 -21.17 36.54
C SER A 62 -5.37 -21.58 37.75
N GLU A 63 -5.36 -22.88 38.08
CA GLU A 63 -4.58 -23.46 39.19
C GLU A 63 -3.20 -23.96 38.74
N ARG A 64 -3.00 -24.17 37.44
CA ARG A 64 -1.79 -24.78 36.84
C ARG A 64 -1.08 -23.83 35.87
N LEU A 65 -0.82 -22.60 36.33
CA LEU A 65 -0.21 -21.55 35.52
C LEU A 65 1.16 -21.95 34.95
N ASP A 66 1.87 -22.88 35.59
CA ASP A 66 3.17 -23.42 35.16
C ASP A 66 3.10 -24.18 33.83
N ARG A 67 1.91 -24.64 33.44
CA ARG A 67 1.64 -25.35 32.17
C ARG A 67 0.91 -24.50 31.14
N CYS A 68 0.85 -23.19 31.37
CA CYS A 68 0.14 -22.22 30.53
C CYS A 68 1.12 -21.31 29.78
N LEU A 69 0.77 -20.99 28.54
CA LEU A 69 1.31 -19.85 27.80
C LEU A 69 0.35 -18.67 27.93
N PHE A 70 0.86 -17.44 27.92
CA PHE A 70 0.05 -16.23 28.04
C PHE A 70 0.33 -15.28 26.91
N TYR A 71 -0.68 -15.01 26.09
CA TYR A 71 -0.62 -14.00 25.05
C TYR A 71 -1.44 -12.78 25.49
N LEU A 72 -0.78 -11.64 25.66
CA LEU A 72 -1.40 -10.36 26.02
C LEU A 72 -1.17 -9.36 24.89
N ASP A 73 -2.25 -8.88 24.28
CA ASP A 73 -2.20 -7.85 23.23
C ASP A 73 -1.93 -6.45 23.80
N GLU A 74 -1.88 -5.43 22.94
CA GLU A 74 -1.64 -4.05 23.34
C GLU A 74 -2.60 -3.56 24.44
N ILE A 75 -3.91 -3.82 24.29
CA ILE A 75 -4.96 -3.33 25.19
C ILE A 75 -4.82 -4.02 26.55
N HIS A 76 -4.66 -5.34 26.54
CA HIS A 76 -4.63 -6.19 27.72
C HIS A 76 -3.25 -6.28 28.37
N THR A 77 -2.24 -5.60 27.83
CA THR A 77 -0.99 -5.32 28.58
C THR A 77 -1.18 -4.23 29.65
N ARG A 78 -2.36 -3.59 29.70
CA ARG A 78 -2.76 -2.62 30.74
C ARG A 78 -3.86 -3.20 31.63
N GLY A 79 -3.82 -2.94 32.93
CA GLY A 79 -4.89 -3.30 33.86
C GLY A 79 -5.03 -4.79 34.24
N THR A 80 -4.35 -5.72 33.55
CA THR A 80 -4.45 -7.16 33.82
C THR A 80 -3.40 -7.63 34.85
N ASP A 81 -3.78 -8.54 35.75
CA ASP A 81 -2.88 -9.07 36.77
C ASP A 81 -2.87 -10.60 36.81
N PHE A 82 -1.74 -11.20 36.44
CA PHE A 82 -1.48 -12.63 36.59
C PHE A 82 -0.36 -12.86 37.61
N LYS A 83 -0.58 -13.81 38.52
CA LYS A 83 0.44 -14.28 39.45
C LYS A 83 1.34 -15.32 38.78
N PHE A 84 2.15 -14.88 37.82
CA PHE A 84 3.03 -15.80 37.08
C PHE A 84 3.95 -16.58 38.03
N PRO A 85 4.11 -17.90 37.83
CA PRO A 85 5.07 -18.71 38.57
C PRO A 85 6.49 -18.17 38.46
N ASN A 86 7.35 -18.52 39.43
CA ASN A 86 8.76 -18.15 39.38
C ASN A 86 9.41 -18.68 38.09
N GLU A 87 10.43 -17.98 37.64
CA GLU A 87 11.26 -18.31 36.48
C GLU A 87 10.62 -18.11 35.09
N PHE A 88 9.45 -17.47 35.05
CA PHE A 88 8.82 -17.11 33.78
C PHE A 88 9.64 -16.07 33.02
N ARG A 89 9.74 -16.27 31.71
CA ARG A 89 10.36 -15.34 30.77
C ARG A 89 9.32 -14.82 29.80
N ALA A 90 9.27 -13.50 29.65
CA ALA A 90 8.39 -12.84 28.70
C ALA A 90 9.13 -12.32 27.47
N ALA A 91 8.52 -12.46 26.31
CA ALA A 91 8.84 -11.67 25.13
C ALA A 91 8.05 -10.36 25.17
N VAL A 92 8.73 -9.23 25.02
CA VAL A 92 8.11 -7.91 24.89
C VAL A 92 8.34 -7.44 23.46
N THR A 93 7.27 -7.17 22.74
CA THR A 93 7.38 -6.70 21.36
C THR A 93 7.62 -5.19 21.30
N LEU A 94 8.44 -4.76 20.35
CA LEU A 94 8.80 -3.38 20.10
C LEU A 94 8.18 -2.96 18.75
N GLY A 95 7.26 -2.01 18.80
CA GLY A 95 6.57 -1.45 17.65
C GLY A 95 6.96 0.01 17.40
N ASN A 96 6.76 0.49 16.18
CA ASN A 96 7.10 1.87 15.84
C ASN A 96 6.38 2.88 16.77
N GLY A 97 7.08 3.93 17.21
CA GLY A 97 6.53 4.94 18.12
C GLY A 97 6.28 4.48 19.56
N LEU A 98 6.74 3.29 19.97
CA LEU A 98 6.55 2.80 21.34
C LEU A 98 7.21 3.74 22.37
N THR A 99 6.40 4.24 23.31
CA THR A 99 6.82 5.18 24.35
C THR A 99 7.21 4.50 25.66
N LYS A 100 7.92 5.23 26.52
CA LYS A 100 8.44 4.77 27.82
C LYS A 100 7.34 4.23 28.71
N ASP A 101 6.24 4.97 28.86
CA ASP A 101 5.15 4.56 29.74
C ASP A 101 4.46 3.30 29.25
N ARG A 102 4.22 3.17 27.93
CA ARG A 102 3.67 1.94 27.33
C ARG A 102 4.57 0.73 27.57
N LEU A 103 5.87 0.88 27.27
CA LEU A 103 6.86 -0.20 27.46
C LEU A 103 6.91 -0.65 28.93
N VAL A 104 7.04 0.30 29.85
CA VAL A 104 7.15 0.03 31.29
C VAL A 104 5.86 -0.63 31.80
N GLN A 105 4.69 -0.13 31.42
CA GLN A 105 3.40 -0.69 31.84
C GLN A 105 3.26 -2.16 31.42
N ALA A 106 3.66 -2.49 30.18
CA ALA A 106 3.67 -3.86 29.68
C ALA A 106 4.70 -4.72 30.44
N CYS A 107 5.93 -4.23 30.60
CA CYS A 107 6.98 -4.97 31.32
C CYS A 107 6.61 -5.24 32.78
N MET A 108 5.90 -4.31 33.43
CA MET A 108 5.41 -4.44 34.81
C MET A 108 4.32 -5.51 34.99
N ARG A 109 3.79 -6.11 33.91
CA ARG A 109 2.98 -7.33 34.01
C ARG A 109 3.81 -8.49 34.57
N MET A 110 5.10 -8.50 34.29
CA MET A 110 6.06 -9.37 34.96
C MET A 110 6.50 -8.70 36.26
N ARG A 111 6.08 -9.26 37.41
CA ARG A 111 6.48 -8.75 38.72
C ARG A 111 7.86 -9.28 39.11
N LYS A 112 8.57 -8.60 40.02
CA LYS A 112 9.87 -9.07 40.54
C LYS A 112 10.93 -9.35 39.44
N LEU A 113 10.96 -8.49 38.41
CA LEU A 113 11.94 -8.52 37.33
C LEU A 113 13.38 -8.55 37.88
N GLY A 114 14.23 -9.38 37.27
CA GLY A 114 15.62 -9.55 37.67
C GLY A 114 15.85 -10.42 38.92
N LYS A 115 14.79 -10.84 39.62
CA LYS A 115 14.86 -11.84 40.71
C LYS A 115 14.28 -13.18 40.28
N HIS A 116 13.02 -13.18 39.84
CA HIS A 116 12.32 -14.41 39.45
C HIS A 116 11.82 -14.39 38.02
N HIS A 117 11.67 -13.21 37.39
CA HIS A 117 11.19 -13.11 36.02
C HIS A 117 12.18 -12.36 35.14
N TRP A 118 12.19 -12.72 33.85
CA TRP A 118 13.10 -12.14 32.84
C TRP A 118 12.33 -11.68 31.61
N LEU A 119 12.92 -10.72 30.90
CA LEU A 119 12.36 -10.14 29.68
C LEU A 119 13.26 -10.45 28.48
N SER A 120 12.68 -10.43 27.30
CA SER A 120 13.38 -10.50 26.02
C SER A 120 12.65 -9.61 25.03
N PHE A 121 13.38 -8.73 24.37
CA PHE A 121 12.77 -7.77 23.46
C PHE A 121 12.80 -8.32 22.04
N TRP A 122 11.65 -8.28 21.38
CA TRP A 122 11.47 -8.66 19.98
C TRP A 122 11.07 -7.44 19.18
N SER A 123 11.59 -7.29 17.97
CA SER A 123 11.39 -6.11 17.13
C SER A 123 11.26 -6.53 15.68
N SER A 124 10.50 -5.77 14.89
CA SER A 124 10.54 -5.86 13.43
C SER A 124 11.90 -5.40 12.89
N SER A 125 12.18 -5.71 11.61
CA SER A 125 13.37 -5.22 10.92
C SER A 125 13.44 -3.70 10.88
N GLU A 126 12.28 -3.03 10.75
CA GLU A 126 12.17 -1.57 10.78
C GLU A 126 12.60 -0.99 12.13
N VAL A 127 12.00 -1.45 13.24
CA VAL A 127 12.34 -0.96 14.59
C VAL A 127 13.79 -1.27 14.94
N HIS A 128 14.27 -2.47 14.56
CA HIS A 128 15.67 -2.84 14.72
C HIS A 128 16.59 -1.82 14.02
N HIS A 129 16.27 -1.44 12.79
CA HIS A 129 17.03 -0.46 12.02
C HIS A 129 16.99 0.95 12.66
N GLN A 130 15.83 1.40 13.15
CA GLN A 130 15.72 2.68 13.86
C GLN A 130 16.64 2.74 15.09
N ILE A 131 16.66 1.68 15.90
CA ILE A 131 17.54 1.58 17.07
C ILE A 131 19.02 1.63 16.64
N GLN A 132 19.38 0.92 15.56
CA GLN A 132 20.75 0.96 15.02
C GLN A 132 21.17 2.36 14.55
N ILE A 133 20.28 3.11 13.89
CA ILE A 133 20.56 4.49 13.46
C ILE A 133 20.86 5.37 14.68
N LEU A 134 20.02 5.32 15.71
CA LEU A 134 20.22 6.10 16.94
C LEU A 134 21.49 5.70 17.70
N LYS A 135 21.86 4.42 17.67
CA LYS A 135 23.12 3.96 18.23
C LYS A 135 24.31 4.62 17.51
N LYS A 136 24.30 4.61 16.17
CA LYS A 136 25.38 5.18 15.34
C LYS A 136 25.50 6.70 15.47
N SER A 137 24.39 7.43 15.58
CA SER A 137 24.40 8.89 15.75
C SER A 137 25.02 9.32 17.09
N SER A 138 24.84 8.52 18.14
CA SER A 138 25.42 8.80 19.47
C SER A 138 26.94 8.56 19.57
N THR A 139 27.52 7.78 18.65
CA THR A 139 28.95 7.42 18.64
C THR A 139 29.84 8.36 17.81
N LEU A 140 29.28 9.38 17.16
CA LEU A 140 30.04 10.33 16.32
C LEU A 140 31.15 11.11 17.04
N TYR A 141 31.20 11.09 18.39
CA TYR A 141 32.22 11.78 19.20
C TYR A 141 33.26 10.85 19.84
N LYS A 142 33.24 9.54 19.56
CA LYS A 142 34.29 8.61 20.00
C LYS A 142 34.87 7.91 18.78
N GLU A 143 36.18 8.06 18.61
CA GLU A 143 36.95 7.51 17.49
C GLU A 143 36.61 6.04 17.21
N LYS A 144 36.53 5.71 15.91
CA LYS A 144 36.56 4.40 15.24
C LYS A 144 36.79 3.15 16.13
N GLU A 145 35.89 2.86 17.05
CA GLU A 145 35.73 1.51 17.58
C GLU A 145 34.77 0.74 16.66
N ILE A 146 35.11 -0.52 16.43
CA ILE A 146 34.30 -1.48 15.67
C ILE A 146 32.91 -1.51 16.32
N VAL A 147 31.92 -0.88 15.68
CA VAL A 147 30.55 -0.84 16.20
C VAL A 147 30.04 -2.26 16.24
N ASN A 148 29.99 -2.82 17.45
CA ASN A 148 29.42 -4.13 17.69
C ASN A 148 27.93 -4.08 17.26
N ASP A 149 27.53 -4.94 16.32
CA ASP A 149 26.19 -4.93 15.70
C ASP A 149 25.08 -5.39 16.67
N HIS A 150 25.47 -5.81 17.87
CA HIS A 150 24.56 -6.19 18.94
C HIS A 150 23.84 -4.98 19.55
N ILE A 151 22.52 -5.00 19.54
CA ILE A 151 21.66 -4.04 20.24
C ILE A 151 21.62 -4.41 21.73
N SER A 152 21.93 -3.43 22.58
CA SER A 152 21.83 -3.56 24.04
C SER A 152 20.49 -3.03 24.57
N LEU A 153 20.15 -3.35 25.82
CA LEU A 153 18.98 -2.76 26.49
C LEU A 153 19.06 -1.24 26.57
N THR A 154 20.26 -0.67 26.75
CA THR A 154 20.47 0.77 26.81
C THR A 154 20.10 1.44 25.48
N ASP A 155 20.38 0.78 24.35
CA ASP A 155 20.01 1.29 23.02
C ASP A 155 18.49 1.29 22.83
N ILE A 156 17.81 0.23 23.28
CA ILE A 156 16.34 0.14 23.26
C ILE A 156 15.73 1.24 24.12
N LEU A 157 16.21 1.42 25.36
CA LEU A 157 15.71 2.44 26.28
C LEU A 157 15.92 3.86 25.74
N ARG A 158 17.04 4.10 25.04
CA ARG A 158 17.29 5.38 24.37
C ARG A 158 16.30 5.63 23.25
N TRP A 159 16.08 4.65 22.37
CA TRP A 159 15.09 4.76 21.29
C TRP A 159 13.67 5.02 21.84
N VAL A 160 13.27 4.31 22.89
CA VAL A 160 11.98 4.52 23.59
C VAL A 160 11.89 5.93 24.19
N TYR A 161 13.00 6.45 24.72
CA TYR A 161 13.05 7.80 25.27
C TYR A 161 12.92 8.87 24.17
N GLU A 162 13.60 8.71 23.04
CA GLU A 162 13.44 9.58 21.86
C GLU A 162 11.99 9.57 21.35
N ASN A 163 11.38 8.39 21.22
CA ASN A 163 9.96 8.27 20.87
C ASN A 163 9.06 8.97 21.88
N THR A 164 9.38 8.91 23.17
CA THR A 164 8.60 9.57 24.23
C THR A 164 8.70 11.09 24.13
N GLN A 165 9.90 11.61 23.86
CA GLN A 165 10.08 13.04 23.63
C GLN A 165 9.28 13.47 22.40
N GLN A 166 9.41 12.76 21.29
CA GLN A 166 8.68 13.05 20.06
C GLN A 166 7.16 13.00 20.27
N ALA A 167 6.64 11.98 20.93
CA ALA A 167 5.22 11.87 21.26
C ALA A 167 4.74 12.98 22.21
N THR A 168 5.59 13.42 23.14
CA THR A 168 5.28 14.57 24.02
C THR A 168 5.25 15.87 23.23
N TRP A 169 6.18 16.05 22.29
CA TRP A 169 6.20 17.19 21.38
C TRP A 169 4.96 17.24 20.50
N ASP A 170 4.60 16.09 19.92
CA ASP A 170 3.40 15.96 19.13
C ASP A 170 2.16 16.18 20.03
N GLY A 171 2.11 15.65 21.25
CA GLY A 171 1.01 15.94 22.18
C GLY A 171 0.85 17.42 22.56
N LEU A 172 1.94 18.22 22.54
CA LEU A 172 1.91 19.62 22.94
C LEU A 172 1.04 20.48 22.00
N HIS A 173 1.00 20.16 20.70
CA HIS A 173 0.16 20.90 19.76
C HIS A 173 -1.33 20.58 19.98
N HIS A 174 -1.69 19.30 20.15
CA HIS A 174 -3.06 18.89 20.46
C HIS A 174 -3.54 19.54 21.77
N TRP A 175 -2.69 19.53 22.80
CA TRP A 175 -2.99 20.19 24.07
C TRP A 175 -3.27 21.69 23.89
N ALA A 176 -2.47 22.39 23.09
CA ALA A 176 -2.68 23.81 22.83
C ALA A 176 -3.98 24.09 22.06
N ILE A 177 -4.35 23.25 21.08
CA ILE A 177 -5.60 23.39 20.34
C ILE A 177 -6.82 23.08 21.21
N GLN A 178 -6.76 22.01 22.01
CA GLN A 178 -7.80 21.70 22.99
C GLN A 178 -8.02 22.87 23.96
N SER A 179 -6.97 23.62 24.29
CA SER A 179 -7.12 24.84 25.09
C SER A 179 -7.91 25.94 24.38
N LEU A 180 -7.79 26.12 23.05
CA LEU A 180 -8.58 27.10 22.29
C LEU A 180 -10.06 26.71 22.27
N SER A 181 -10.33 25.43 22.00
CA SER A 181 -11.69 24.86 22.06
C SER A 181 -12.33 25.07 23.44
N PHE A 182 -11.59 24.77 24.51
CA PHE A 182 -12.04 24.99 25.88
C PHE A 182 -12.32 26.48 26.17
N GLN A 183 -11.43 27.37 25.75
CA GLN A 183 -11.58 28.82 25.91
C GLN A 183 -12.80 29.36 25.15
N GLN A 184 -13.06 28.87 23.94
CA GLN A 184 -14.25 29.20 23.16
C GLN A 184 -15.52 28.76 23.89
N LYS A 185 -15.57 27.51 24.37
CA LYS A 185 -16.72 26.96 25.12
C LYS A 185 -16.97 27.72 26.42
N ILE A 186 -15.92 28.10 27.13
CA ILE A 186 -15.99 28.96 28.32
C ILE A 186 -16.52 30.35 27.96
N SER A 187 -15.99 31.00 26.92
CA SER A 187 -16.45 32.31 26.48
C SER A 187 -17.93 32.27 26.09
N ALA A 188 -18.34 31.25 25.34
CA ALA A 188 -19.74 31.00 24.99
C ALA A 188 -20.62 30.85 26.23
N PHE A 189 -20.15 30.10 27.24
CA PHE A 189 -20.85 29.95 28.51
C PHE A 189 -21.00 31.29 29.24
N TRP A 190 -19.94 32.09 29.39
CA TRP A 190 -20.01 33.37 30.11
C TRP A 190 -20.82 34.44 29.37
N ASN A 191 -20.82 34.43 28.04
CA ASN A 191 -21.59 35.36 27.20
C ASN A 191 -23.11 35.24 27.40
N ILE A 192 -23.60 34.13 27.96
CA ILE A 192 -25.01 33.95 28.33
C ILE A 192 -25.41 34.87 29.50
N ASN A 193 -24.42 35.47 30.19
CA ASN A 193 -24.57 36.47 31.24
C ASN A 193 -25.55 36.01 32.32
N TRP A 194 -25.16 34.94 33.03
CA TRP A 194 -25.93 34.28 34.09
C TRP A 194 -26.29 35.28 35.19
N LYS A 195 -27.57 35.67 35.28
CA LYS A 195 -27.99 36.73 36.21
C LYS A 195 -28.37 36.22 37.60
N ASN A 196 -28.64 34.92 37.80
CA ASN A 196 -28.88 34.26 39.09
C ASN A 196 -28.95 32.72 38.97
N ASP A 197 -28.69 32.00 40.07
CA ASP A 197 -28.79 30.52 40.16
C ASP A 197 -30.21 29.95 39.96
N GLN A 198 -31.23 30.81 39.94
CA GLN A 198 -32.65 30.45 39.75
C GLN A 198 -33.20 30.82 38.36
N GLN A 199 -32.32 31.11 37.39
CA GLN A 199 -32.75 31.52 36.05
C GLN A 199 -33.39 30.35 35.28
N ILE A 200 -34.57 30.58 34.73
CA ILE A 200 -35.25 29.59 33.86
C ILE A 200 -34.50 29.54 32.53
N PHE A 201 -33.95 28.36 32.22
CA PHE A 201 -33.24 28.12 30.96
C PHE A 201 -34.24 28.08 29.80
N THR A 202 -34.02 28.93 28.80
CA THR A 202 -34.83 28.91 27.57
C THR A 202 -34.12 28.09 26.49
N ASN A 203 -34.90 27.44 25.60
CA ASN A 203 -34.35 26.72 24.45
C ASN A 203 -33.44 27.62 23.60
N ILE A 204 -33.77 28.91 23.47
CA ILE A 204 -32.98 29.90 22.72
C ILE A 204 -31.58 30.09 23.34
N MET A 205 -31.48 30.13 24.68
CA MET A 205 -30.18 30.23 25.36
C MET A 205 -29.32 28.99 25.13
N MET A 206 -29.93 27.79 25.18
CA MET A 206 -29.22 26.54 24.92
C MET A 206 -28.80 26.40 23.46
N GLU A 207 -29.65 26.81 22.51
CA GLU A 207 -29.29 26.86 21.08
C GLU A 207 -28.14 27.83 20.81
N ASN A 208 -28.12 28.99 21.47
CA ASN A 208 -27.03 29.95 21.33
C ASN A 208 -25.73 29.43 21.94
N LEU A 209 -25.79 28.77 23.11
CA LEU A 209 -24.64 28.10 23.71
C LEU A 209 -24.08 27.02 22.78
N ALA A 210 -24.96 26.16 22.28
CA ALA A 210 -24.59 25.09 21.36
C ALA A 210 -23.91 25.68 20.12
N LYS A 211 -24.56 26.62 19.42
CA LYS A 211 -24.01 27.28 18.23
C LYS A 211 -22.63 27.91 18.46
N ALA A 212 -22.43 28.57 19.61
CA ALA A 212 -21.16 29.19 19.95
C ALA A 212 -20.07 28.17 20.38
N SER A 213 -20.48 26.96 20.78
CA SER A 213 -19.59 25.86 21.20
C SER A 213 -19.27 24.86 20.09
N LEU A 214 -19.91 24.98 18.93
CA LEU A 214 -19.68 24.11 17.78
C LEU A 214 -18.30 24.38 17.15
N GLU A 215 -17.65 23.30 16.77
CA GLU A 215 -16.44 23.28 15.95
C GLU A 215 -16.81 22.82 14.53
N ALA A 216 -16.08 23.28 13.52
CA ALA A 216 -16.36 22.91 12.14
C ALA A 216 -15.82 21.50 11.85
N GLU A 217 -16.70 20.50 11.91
CA GLU A 217 -16.34 19.09 11.61
C GLU A 217 -16.16 18.83 10.10
N ILE A 218 -16.87 19.60 9.26
CA ILE A 218 -16.80 19.49 7.80
C ILE A 218 -16.01 20.68 7.25
N LEU A 219 -14.80 20.41 6.78
CA LEU A 219 -13.95 21.39 6.10
C LEU A 219 -13.98 21.14 4.60
N ASP A 220 -14.16 22.20 3.80
CA ASP A 220 -14.06 22.06 2.34
C ASP A 220 -12.59 21.83 1.91
N LEU A 221 -12.41 21.12 0.78
CA LEU A 221 -11.08 20.81 0.26
C LEU A 221 -10.27 22.07 -0.07
N LYS A 222 -10.94 23.18 -0.40
CA LYS A 222 -10.29 24.45 -0.71
C LYS A 222 -9.72 25.12 0.55
N THR A 223 -10.37 24.96 1.69
CA THR A 223 -9.92 25.45 3.00
C THR A 223 -8.77 24.60 3.50
N MET A 224 -8.85 23.27 3.34
CA MET A 224 -7.75 22.35 3.69
C MET A 224 -6.52 22.45 2.77
N TYR A 225 -6.71 22.60 1.45
CA TYR A 225 -5.62 22.46 0.47
C TYR A 225 -5.39 23.68 -0.44
N GLY A 226 -6.31 24.65 -0.46
CA GLY A 226 -6.27 25.79 -1.39
C GLY A 226 -5.41 26.98 -0.94
N HIS A 227 -4.90 26.95 0.30
CA HIS A 227 -3.98 27.96 0.82
C HIS A 227 -2.52 27.47 0.78
N LYS A 228 -1.58 28.41 0.61
CA LYS A 228 -0.15 28.10 0.61
C LYS A 228 0.25 27.48 1.95
N LYS A 229 0.86 26.30 1.84
CA LYS A 229 1.40 25.52 2.94
C LYS A 229 2.63 26.20 3.53
N THR A 230 2.48 26.80 4.72
CA THR A 230 3.60 27.40 5.47
C THR A 230 3.91 26.58 6.71
N PHE A 231 5.20 26.39 6.96
CA PHE A 231 5.70 25.84 8.22
C PHE A 231 5.84 26.97 9.22
N GLN A 232 5.18 26.84 10.37
CA GLN A 232 5.23 27.79 11.46
C GLN A 232 5.40 27.05 12.78
N THR A 233 5.93 27.72 13.80
CA THR A 233 6.05 27.13 15.13
C THR A 233 4.68 26.92 15.75
N VAL A 234 4.56 25.93 16.64
CA VAL A 234 3.30 25.65 17.35
C VAL A 234 2.77 26.90 18.07
N TYR A 235 3.66 27.70 18.65
CA TYR A 235 3.33 28.97 19.31
C TYR A 235 2.74 30.00 18.34
N GLU A 236 3.35 30.21 17.18
CA GLU A 236 2.86 31.19 16.19
C GLU A 236 1.48 30.81 15.70
N ILE A 237 1.24 29.53 15.43
CA ILE A 237 -0.05 29.10 14.91
C ILE A 237 -1.12 29.17 16.01
N TYR A 238 -0.82 28.74 17.22
CA TYR A 238 -1.69 28.90 18.38
C TYR A 238 -2.07 30.39 18.60
N SER A 239 -1.08 31.28 18.59
CA SER A 239 -1.27 32.72 18.81
C SER A 239 -2.11 33.36 17.72
N ALA A 240 -1.86 33.00 16.45
CA ALA A 240 -2.68 33.47 15.33
C ALA A 240 -4.14 33.04 15.49
N ARG A 241 -4.40 31.77 15.83
CA ARG A 241 -5.76 31.26 16.04
C ARG A 241 -6.45 31.91 17.24
N TYR A 242 -5.73 32.12 18.34
CA TYR A 242 -6.26 32.85 19.49
C TYR A 242 -6.74 34.26 19.11
N GLN A 243 -5.99 34.99 18.28
CA GLN A 243 -6.39 36.33 17.81
C GLN A 243 -7.70 36.31 17.00
N TYR A 244 -7.97 35.23 16.27
CA TYR A 244 -9.23 35.07 15.54
C TYR A 244 -10.37 34.55 16.43
N SER A 245 -10.07 33.97 17.59
CA SER A 245 -11.08 33.49 18.55
C SER A 245 -11.56 34.63 19.45
N ASN A 246 -12.87 34.80 19.59
CA ASN A 246 -13.47 35.85 20.44
C ASN A 246 -13.50 35.43 21.92
N THR A 247 -12.31 35.20 22.51
CA THR A 247 -12.10 34.58 23.83
C THR A 247 -11.73 35.61 24.91
N GLY A 248 -12.52 36.69 25.03
CA GLY A 248 -12.23 37.77 25.97
C GLY A 248 -12.21 37.38 27.46
N TYR A 249 -12.79 36.24 27.83
CA TYR A 249 -12.93 35.78 29.22
C TYR A 249 -11.85 34.81 29.71
N SER A 250 -10.81 34.52 28.91
CA SER A 250 -9.85 33.45 29.22
C SER A 250 -8.38 33.82 29.00
N ILE A 251 -8.04 35.10 29.16
CA ILE A 251 -6.68 35.61 28.90
C ILE A 251 -5.60 34.90 29.75
N GLU A 252 -5.92 34.54 30.99
CA GLU A 252 -5.00 33.81 31.88
C GLU A 252 -4.65 32.41 31.34
N ILE A 253 -5.62 31.72 30.72
CA ILE A 253 -5.39 30.42 30.06
C ILE A 253 -4.48 30.62 28.86
N HIS A 254 -4.75 31.66 28.06
CA HIS A 254 -3.90 31.98 26.93
C HIS A 254 -2.45 32.25 27.34
N GLU A 255 -2.23 33.06 28.37
CA GLU A 255 -0.90 33.37 28.90
C GLU A 255 -0.19 32.11 29.41
N ALA A 256 -0.88 31.24 30.14
CA ALA A 256 -0.32 29.99 30.64
C ALA A 256 0.08 29.03 29.50
N VAL A 257 -0.77 28.90 28.47
CA VAL A 257 -0.51 28.07 27.30
C VAL A 257 0.63 28.63 26.47
N SER A 258 0.60 29.93 26.17
CA SER A 258 1.66 30.65 25.46
C SER A 258 3.02 30.47 26.15
N LYS A 259 3.07 30.66 27.47
CA LYS A 259 4.30 30.44 28.24
C LYS A 259 4.81 29.00 28.12
N ARG A 260 3.94 28.00 28.24
CA ARG A 260 4.34 26.59 28.13
C ARG A 260 4.79 26.23 26.71
N LEU A 261 4.18 26.82 25.69
CA LEU A 261 4.63 26.67 24.29
C LEU A 261 5.99 27.31 24.04
N LEU A 262 6.33 28.40 24.74
CA LEU A 262 7.66 29.02 24.65
C LEU A 262 8.71 28.24 25.44
N ASP A 263 8.37 27.79 26.65
CA ASP A 263 9.27 27.04 27.54
C ASP A 263 9.61 25.67 26.95
N TYR A 264 8.63 25.01 26.33
CA TYR A 264 8.78 23.67 25.79
C TYR A 264 8.78 23.70 24.26
N GLY A 265 7.76 24.21 23.57
CA GLY A 265 7.52 24.03 22.11
C GLY A 265 8.71 24.20 21.13
N GLY A 266 9.76 24.94 21.51
CA GLY A 266 11.03 24.95 20.80
C GLY A 266 10.92 25.54 19.39
N SER A 267 11.76 25.06 18.47
CA SER A 267 11.79 25.47 17.06
C SER A 267 10.99 24.56 16.12
N LYS A 268 10.20 23.63 16.67
CA LYS A 268 9.48 22.64 15.88
C LYS A 268 8.37 23.32 15.08
N THR A 269 8.41 23.12 13.77
CA THR A 269 7.42 23.70 12.87
C THR A 269 6.43 22.64 12.41
N LEU A 270 5.17 23.02 12.36
CA LEU A 270 4.10 22.24 11.78
C LEU A 270 3.53 22.99 10.58
N LEU A 271 2.87 22.25 9.72
CA LEU A 271 2.07 22.87 8.69
C LEU A 271 0.88 23.57 9.36
N THR A 272 0.64 24.84 9.06
CA THR A 272 -0.45 25.64 9.66
C THR A 272 -1.84 24.97 9.57
N GLN A 273 -2.05 24.10 8.57
CA GLN A 273 -3.29 23.34 8.32
C GLN A 273 -3.39 22.03 9.12
N LEU A 274 -2.28 21.45 9.59
CA LEU A 274 -2.26 20.13 10.24
C LEU A 274 -2.63 20.17 11.73
N LEU A 275 -2.92 21.34 12.31
CA LEU A 275 -3.21 21.46 13.74
C LEU A 275 -4.57 20.91 14.16
N ASP A 276 -5.51 20.75 13.22
CA ASP A 276 -6.84 20.19 13.47
C ASP A 276 -6.94 18.71 13.05
N GLU A 277 -5.87 18.14 12.50
CA GLU A 277 -5.87 16.73 12.10
C GLU A 277 -5.50 15.84 13.30
N GLU A 278 -6.43 15.66 14.24
CA GLU A 278 -6.44 14.44 15.05
C GLU A 278 -6.88 13.28 14.13
N GLN A 279 -5.92 12.62 13.48
CA GLN A 279 -6.20 11.32 12.87
C GLN A 279 -6.39 10.29 13.99
N GLN A 280 -7.58 10.27 14.58
CA GLN A 280 -8.07 9.06 15.21
C GLN A 280 -8.17 7.99 14.11
N ARG A 281 -7.11 7.18 13.96
CA ARG A 281 -7.28 5.83 13.40
C ARG A 281 -8.05 5.03 14.44
N GLU A 282 -9.34 5.30 14.54
CA GLU A 282 -10.26 4.28 15.02
C GLU A 282 -10.21 3.16 13.97
N LEU A 283 -9.40 2.14 14.25
CA LEU A 283 -9.62 0.79 13.73
C LEU A 283 -10.81 0.15 14.46
N GLU A 284 -11.82 0.92 14.82
CA GLU A 284 -13.16 0.37 14.95
C GLU A 284 -13.62 0.07 13.53
N ARG A 285 -14.35 -1.03 13.37
CA ARG A 285 -15.00 -1.38 12.11
C ARG A 285 -16.12 -0.37 11.88
N GLU A 286 -15.77 0.87 11.55
CA GLU A 286 -16.71 1.78 10.94
C GLU A 286 -17.04 1.18 9.58
N GLN A 287 -18.27 0.69 9.53
CA GLN A 287 -18.99 0.37 8.33
C GLN A 287 -19.02 1.66 7.52
N GLU A 288 -17.99 1.87 6.70
CA GLU A 288 -17.92 2.96 5.73
C GLU A 288 -19.26 2.95 5.00
N ALA A 289 -20.06 4.00 5.22
CA ALA A 289 -20.96 4.48 4.21
C ALA A 289 -20.09 5.07 3.08
N GLU A 290 -19.33 4.20 2.42
CA GLU A 290 -19.05 4.38 1.01
C GLU A 290 -20.44 4.61 0.40
N GLU A 291 -20.63 5.71 -0.32
CA GLU A 291 -21.70 5.75 -1.30
C GLU A 291 -21.56 4.45 -2.11
N GLU A 292 -22.45 3.49 -1.87
CA GLU A 292 -22.54 2.25 -2.61
C GLU A 292 -22.84 2.65 -4.06
N ARG A 293 -21.79 2.98 -4.82
CA ARG A 293 -21.73 2.55 -6.20
C ARG A 293 -21.87 1.06 -6.07
N GLN A 294 -23.04 0.54 -6.46
CA GLN A 294 -23.30 -0.88 -6.59
C GLN A 294 -22.28 -1.48 -7.56
N GLN A 295 -21.05 -1.69 -7.09
CA GLN A 295 -20.05 -2.47 -7.76
C GLN A 295 -20.51 -3.90 -7.53
N VAL A 296 -21.26 -4.42 -8.50
CA VAL A 296 -21.66 -5.82 -8.53
C VAL A 296 -20.38 -6.64 -8.38
N ARG A 297 -20.14 -7.16 -7.17
CA ARG A 297 -18.99 -8.03 -6.93
C ARG A 297 -19.16 -9.24 -7.85
N PRO A 298 -18.09 -9.68 -8.54
CA PRO A 298 -18.16 -10.90 -9.34
C PRO A 298 -18.70 -12.05 -8.49
N ILE A 299 -19.38 -12.99 -9.15
CA ILE A 299 -19.93 -14.18 -8.50
C ILE A 299 -18.80 -14.91 -7.76
N ALA A 300 -19.10 -15.46 -6.58
CA ALA A 300 -18.13 -16.21 -5.81
C ALA A 300 -17.60 -17.39 -6.64
N ALA A 301 -16.31 -17.35 -7.00
CA ALA A 301 -15.65 -18.33 -7.84
C ALA A 301 -14.57 -19.07 -7.07
N VAL A 302 -14.34 -20.34 -7.41
CA VAL A 302 -13.28 -21.15 -6.82
C VAL A 302 -11.98 -20.90 -7.61
N PRO A 303 -10.88 -20.49 -6.96
CA PRO A 303 -9.61 -20.29 -7.64
C PRO A 303 -9.05 -21.62 -8.17
N CYS A 304 -8.30 -21.56 -9.26
CA CYS A 304 -7.52 -22.70 -9.73
C CYS A 304 -6.26 -22.87 -8.88
N GLU A 305 -5.88 -24.11 -8.61
CA GLU A 305 -4.55 -24.42 -8.06
C GLU A 305 -3.46 -24.05 -9.09
N PRO A 306 -2.37 -23.39 -8.66
CA PRO A 306 -1.28 -23.02 -9.54
C PRO A 306 -0.46 -24.25 -9.95
N ILE A 307 0.00 -24.28 -11.20
CA ILE A 307 0.85 -25.36 -11.75
C ILE A 307 2.11 -24.71 -12.33
N LEU A 308 3.29 -25.20 -11.95
CA LEU A 308 4.54 -24.75 -12.57
C LEU A 308 4.96 -25.76 -13.64
N HIS A 309 4.99 -25.34 -14.89
CA HIS A 309 5.56 -26.13 -15.98
C HIS A 309 7.10 -26.09 -15.94
N HIS A 310 7.75 -27.24 -16.13
CA HIS A 310 9.21 -27.35 -16.10
C HIS A 310 9.88 -26.48 -17.18
N GLU A 311 9.24 -26.36 -18.35
CA GLU A 311 9.72 -25.58 -19.48
C GLU A 311 9.84 -24.08 -19.17
N ILE A 312 9.10 -23.57 -18.19
CA ILE A 312 9.20 -22.19 -17.72
C ILE A 312 10.54 -21.98 -17.03
N MET A 313 11.00 -22.95 -16.24
CA MET A 313 12.30 -22.89 -15.57
C MET A 313 13.45 -22.98 -16.56
N ASN A 314 13.26 -23.70 -17.67
CA ASN A 314 14.25 -23.78 -18.75
C ASN A 314 14.45 -22.42 -19.45
N LEU A 315 13.51 -21.47 -19.37
CA LEU A 315 13.72 -20.11 -19.88
C LEU A 315 14.85 -19.35 -19.16
N CYS A 316 15.19 -19.77 -17.94
CA CYS A 316 16.33 -19.26 -17.18
C CYS A 316 17.66 -19.87 -17.64
N GLU A 317 17.64 -21.03 -18.30
CA GLU A 317 18.83 -21.80 -18.65
C GLU A 317 19.34 -21.37 -20.03
N MET A 318 20.39 -20.55 -20.02
CA MET A 318 20.92 -19.90 -21.22
C MET A 318 21.82 -20.81 -22.07
N GLU A 319 22.22 -21.96 -21.51
CA GLU A 319 23.08 -22.95 -22.17
C GLU A 319 22.31 -23.84 -23.17
N ASP A 320 20.99 -23.89 -23.04
CA ASP A 320 20.12 -24.67 -23.92
C ASP A 320 19.84 -23.96 -25.26
N PRO A 321 19.52 -24.71 -26.33
CA PRO A 321 19.06 -24.13 -27.59
C PRO A 321 17.82 -23.24 -27.36
N ILE A 322 17.65 -22.21 -28.20
CA ILE A 322 16.48 -21.29 -28.11
C ILE A 322 15.21 -22.14 -28.09
N LEU A 323 14.42 -22.02 -27.02
CA LEU A 323 13.13 -22.68 -26.92
C LEU A 323 12.20 -22.07 -27.96
N ASN A 324 11.73 -22.90 -28.88
CA ASN A 324 10.68 -22.47 -29.79
C ASN A 324 9.35 -22.53 -29.05
N LEU A 325 8.89 -21.36 -28.56
CA LEU A 325 7.65 -21.23 -27.78
C LEU A 325 6.44 -21.81 -28.51
N SER A 326 6.40 -21.70 -29.84
CA SER A 326 5.30 -22.23 -30.67
C SER A 326 5.20 -23.75 -30.66
N HIS A 327 6.30 -24.47 -30.35
CA HIS A 327 6.32 -25.93 -30.25
C HIS A 327 5.84 -26.44 -28.88
N LEU A 328 5.59 -25.54 -27.92
CA LEU A 328 5.16 -25.84 -26.57
C LEU A 328 3.77 -25.23 -26.27
N PRO A 329 2.72 -25.58 -27.04
CA PRO A 329 1.39 -24.99 -26.91
C PRO A 329 0.71 -25.28 -25.56
N ASN A 330 1.19 -26.31 -24.84
CA ASN A 330 0.71 -26.65 -23.50
C ASN A 330 1.23 -25.69 -22.42
N VAL A 331 2.23 -24.86 -22.73
CA VAL A 331 2.89 -23.95 -21.78
C VAL A 331 2.76 -22.50 -22.23
N PHE A 332 2.96 -22.23 -23.52
CA PHE A 332 2.92 -20.88 -24.07
C PHE A 332 1.81 -20.75 -25.10
N CYS A 333 1.12 -19.60 -25.09
CA CYS A 333 0.15 -19.26 -26.11
C CYS A 333 0.21 -17.76 -26.47
N PRO A 334 -0.32 -17.34 -27.63
CA PRO A 334 -0.33 -15.94 -28.04
C PRO A 334 -1.05 -15.05 -27.02
N ILE A 335 -0.66 -13.77 -26.92
CA ILE A 335 -1.24 -12.84 -25.93
C ILE A 335 -2.77 -12.75 -25.95
N THR A 336 -3.40 -12.89 -27.12
CA THR A 336 -4.87 -12.84 -27.27
C THR A 336 -5.59 -14.00 -26.61
N ASP A 337 -4.90 -15.10 -26.34
CA ASP A 337 -5.48 -16.25 -25.64
C ASP A 337 -5.81 -15.95 -24.18
N ALA A 338 -5.31 -14.83 -23.64
CA ALA A 338 -5.72 -14.32 -22.34
C ALA A 338 -7.22 -14.00 -22.29
N PHE A 339 -7.83 -13.78 -23.45
CA PHE A 339 -9.24 -13.45 -23.59
C PHE A 339 -10.12 -14.68 -23.90
N ILE A 340 -9.57 -15.90 -24.02
CA ILE A 340 -10.40 -17.09 -24.26
C ILE A 340 -11.40 -17.27 -23.11
N GLY A 341 -12.68 -17.46 -23.46
CA GLY A 341 -13.78 -17.54 -22.48
C GLY A 341 -14.31 -16.18 -21.99
N THR A 342 -13.84 -15.08 -22.58
CA THR A 342 -14.32 -13.71 -22.33
C THR A 342 -15.05 -13.14 -23.55
N THR A 343 -15.83 -12.08 -23.34
CA THR A 343 -16.45 -11.31 -24.43
C THR A 343 -15.41 -10.58 -25.29
N PHE A 344 -14.19 -10.38 -24.77
CA PHE A 344 -13.10 -9.68 -25.43
C PHE A 344 -12.44 -10.47 -26.56
N TYR A 345 -12.53 -11.81 -26.58
CA TYR A 345 -11.73 -12.64 -27.50
C TYR A 345 -11.94 -12.25 -28.97
N ARG A 346 -13.20 -12.14 -29.40
CA ARG A 346 -13.52 -11.80 -30.80
C ARG A 346 -13.12 -10.36 -31.13
N GLU A 347 -13.39 -9.41 -30.23
CA GLU A 347 -13.07 -7.99 -30.45
C GLU A 347 -11.56 -7.71 -30.39
N SER A 348 -10.78 -8.58 -29.73
CA SER A 348 -9.31 -8.49 -29.67
C SER A 348 -8.62 -8.79 -31.01
N GLN A 349 -9.36 -9.34 -31.99
CA GLN A 349 -8.91 -9.74 -33.32
C GLN A 349 -7.64 -10.62 -33.25
N PRO A 350 -7.79 -11.93 -32.92
CA PRO A 350 -6.67 -12.86 -32.86
C PRO A 350 -5.83 -12.82 -34.15
N GLY A 351 -4.51 -12.70 -34.01
CA GLY A 351 -3.57 -12.54 -35.13
C GLY A 351 -3.22 -11.09 -35.49
N CYS A 352 -3.95 -10.09 -34.97
CA CYS A 352 -3.61 -8.67 -35.15
C CYS A 352 -2.56 -8.15 -34.14
N TRP A 353 -2.03 -9.01 -33.28
CA TRP A 353 -1.02 -8.65 -32.29
C TRP A 353 0.38 -9.05 -32.76
N GLU A 354 1.40 -8.52 -32.11
CA GLU A 354 2.80 -8.86 -32.41
C GLU A 354 3.09 -10.34 -32.07
N GLU A 355 3.76 -11.06 -32.98
CA GLU A 355 4.03 -12.51 -32.84
C GLU A 355 4.98 -12.85 -31.69
N ASN A 356 5.70 -11.85 -31.18
CA ASN A 356 6.60 -12.00 -30.06
C ASN A 356 5.95 -11.71 -28.69
N LEU A 357 4.64 -11.48 -28.65
CA LEU A 357 3.86 -11.32 -27.43
C LEU A 357 3.16 -12.63 -27.04
N TRP A 358 3.57 -13.19 -25.91
CA TRP A 358 3.13 -14.48 -25.39
C TRP A 358 2.57 -14.35 -23.98
N ILE A 359 1.78 -15.33 -23.58
CA ILE A 359 1.35 -15.57 -22.21
C ILE A 359 1.64 -17.04 -21.85
N THR A 360 1.76 -17.35 -20.56
CA THR A 360 1.72 -18.75 -20.11
C THR A 360 0.30 -19.28 -20.05
N THR A 361 0.13 -20.60 -20.12
CA THR A 361 -1.16 -21.26 -19.89
C THR A 361 -1.69 -21.01 -18.48
N GLU A 362 -0.80 -20.89 -17.48
CA GLU A 362 -1.16 -20.44 -16.14
C GLU A 362 -1.71 -19.02 -16.12
N PHE A 363 -1.17 -18.10 -16.95
CA PHE A 363 -1.58 -16.70 -16.97
C PHE A 363 -3.11 -16.55 -17.11
N LYS A 364 -3.72 -17.34 -18.00
CA LYS A 364 -5.17 -17.32 -18.22
C LYS A 364 -5.97 -18.19 -17.24
N ARG A 365 -5.34 -19.12 -16.51
CA ARG A 365 -6.03 -19.98 -15.54
C ARG A 365 -6.18 -19.28 -14.18
N VAL A 366 -7.31 -18.62 -13.98
CA VAL A 366 -7.61 -17.87 -12.74
C VAL A 366 -8.62 -18.60 -11.86
N ILE A 367 -9.75 -19.05 -12.42
CA ILE A 367 -10.84 -19.70 -11.70
C ILE A 367 -11.24 -21.02 -12.36
N GLN A 368 -11.85 -21.92 -11.58
CA GLN A 368 -12.45 -23.16 -12.07
C GLN A 368 -13.78 -22.83 -12.76
N THR A 369 -13.87 -23.04 -14.07
CA THR A 369 -14.99 -22.60 -14.89
C THR A 369 -16.27 -23.41 -14.62
N LYS A 370 -17.38 -22.70 -14.34
CA LYS A 370 -18.75 -23.23 -14.33
C LYS A 370 -19.66 -22.44 -15.28
N GLY A 371 -19.29 -22.32 -16.55
CA GLY A 371 -20.18 -21.80 -17.60
C GLY A 371 -20.45 -20.28 -17.60
N GLU A 372 -19.71 -19.49 -16.82
CA GLU A 372 -19.83 -18.03 -16.73
C GLU A 372 -18.75 -17.29 -17.54
N SER A 373 -19.00 -16.01 -17.84
CA SER A 373 -18.04 -15.15 -18.51
C SER A 373 -16.81 -14.90 -17.64
N LEU A 374 -15.62 -15.05 -18.23
CA LEU A 374 -14.35 -14.80 -17.53
C LEU A 374 -13.94 -13.31 -17.50
N ASP A 375 -14.77 -12.40 -18.04
CA ASP A 375 -14.46 -10.96 -18.12
C ASP A 375 -14.01 -10.37 -16.77
N PRO A 376 -14.70 -10.59 -15.63
CA PRO A 376 -14.30 -9.99 -14.35
C PRO A 376 -13.05 -10.64 -13.74
N PHE A 377 -12.64 -11.79 -14.27
CA PHE A 377 -11.55 -12.61 -13.74
C PHE A 377 -10.28 -12.50 -14.60
N LEU A 378 -10.24 -11.55 -15.54
CA LEU A 378 -9.04 -11.26 -16.32
C LEU A 378 -7.86 -10.90 -15.42
N ARG A 379 -6.81 -11.73 -15.41
CA ARG A 379 -5.62 -11.51 -14.58
C ARG A 379 -4.90 -10.21 -14.97
N PRO A 380 -4.60 -9.31 -14.01
CA PRO A 380 -3.82 -8.11 -14.28
C PRO A 380 -2.42 -8.46 -14.83
N PRO A 381 -2.03 -7.93 -16.01
CA PRO A 381 -0.78 -8.27 -16.68
C PRO A 381 0.39 -7.50 -16.07
N ARG A 382 0.87 -7.96 -14.91
CA ARG A 382 1.92 -7.28 -14.12
C ARG A 382 3.32 -7.81 -14.36
N TRP A 383 3.49 -9.12 -14.48
CA TRP A 383 4.82 -9.73 -14.57
C TRP A 383 5.13 -10.11 -16.01
N ILE A 384 6.27 -9.63 -16.50
CA ILE A 384 6.75 -9.86 -17.85
C ILE A 384 8.13 -10.49 -17.79
N LEU A 385 8.30 -11.62 -18.47
CA LEU A 385 9.61 -12.16 -18.81
C LEU A 385 9.99 -11.71 -20.21
N ILE A 386 11.10 -11.02 -20.34
CA ILE A 386 11.75 -10.76 -21.62
C ILE A 386 12.72 -11.90 -21.84
N TYR A 387 12.41 -12.84 -22.74
CA TYR A 387 13.27 -13.97 -23.07
C TYR A 387 14.14 -13.64 -24.29
N ARG A 388 15.45 -13.71 -24.10
CA ARG A 388 16.48 -13.45 -25.13
C ARG A 388 16.31 -12.14 -25.90
N ASN A 389 15.75 -11.11 -25.27
CA ASN A 389 15.43 -9.83 -25.91
C ASN A 389 14.55 -9.93 -27.18
N GLN A 390 13.89 -11.08 -27.38
CA GLN A 390 13.11 -11.40 -28.57
C GLN A 390 11.63 -11.56 -28.21
N HIS A 391 11.34 -12.36 -27.20
CA HIS A 391 9.98 -12.71 -26.79
C HIS A 391 9.63 -12.02 -25.47
N ILE A 392 8.39 -11.53 -25.39
CA ILE A 392 7.81 -10.94 -24.18
C ILE A 392 6.70 -11.86 -23.72
N ILE A 393 6.82 -12.41 -22.52
CA ILE A 393 5.93 -13.44 -21.99
C ILE A 393 5.28 -12.91 -20.71
N PHE A 394 3.95 -12.84 -20.68
CA PHE A 394 3.21 -12.55 -19.44
C PHE A 394 3.08 -13.78 -18.57
N LEU A 395 3.39 -13.61 -17.28
CA LEU A 395 3.45 -14.67 -16.28
C LEU A 395 2.38 -14.49 -15.21
N SER A 396 1.97 -15.60 -14.61
CA SER A 396 1.27 -15.58 -13.33
C SER A 396 2.19 -15.07 -12.20
N PRO A 397 1.64 -14.48 -11.13
CA PRO A 397 2.42 -14.12 -9.95
C PRO A 397 3.16 -15.31 -9.32
N TYR A 398 2.58 -16.51 -9.43
CA TYR A 398 3.18 -17.74 -8.92
C TYR A 398 4.43 -18.13 -9.73
N GLU A 399 4.33 -18.19 -11.06
CA GLU A 399 5.50 -18.44 -11.93
C GLU A 399 6.56 -17.36 -11.77
N ALA A 400 6.15 -16.09 -11.66
CA ALA A 400 7.08 -14.97 -11.47
C ALA A 400 7.88 -15.09 -10.15
N ASN A 401 7.25 -15.58 -9.08
CA ASN A 401 7.93 -15.81 -7.79
C ASN A 401 9.03 -16.87 -7.90
N GLU A 402 8.73 -18.00 -8.57
CA GLU A 402 9.70 -19.08 -8.78
C GLU A 402 10.86 -18.65 -9.70
N LEU A 403 10.54 -17.94 -10.78
CA LEU A 403 11.53 -17.40 -11.71
C LEU A 403 12.42 -16.34 -11.07
N MET A 404 11.88 -15.50 -10.19
CA MET A 404 12.65 -14.50 -9.46
C MET A 404 13.77 -15.15 -8.65
N GLY A 405 13.47 -16.21 -7.88
CA GLY A 405 14.46 -16.95 -7.12
C GLY A 405 15.51 -17.63 -8.01
N ARG A 406 15.08 -18.26 -9.12
CA ARG A 406 15.97 -18.95 -10.05
C ARG A 406 16.92 -18.02 -10.78
N LEU A 407 16.41 -16.92 -11.34
CA LEU A 407 17.23 -15.92 -12.05
C LEU A 407 18.24 -15.28 -11.10
N GLN A 408 17.84 -14.99 -9.86
CA GLN A 408 18.74 -14.41 -8.87
C GLN A 408 19.83 -15.40 -8.45
N TYR A 409 19.51 -16.68 -8.24
CA TYR A 409 20.49 -17.73 -7.98
C TYR A 409 21.51 -17.87 -9.11
N LEU A 410 21.07 -17.92 -10.37
CA LEU A 410 21.95 -18.05 -11.53
C LEU A 410 22.87 -16.84 -11.68
N TYR A 411 22.34 -15.64 -11.48
CA TYR A 411 23.10 -14.39 -11.50
C TYR A 411 24.26 -14.39 -10.49
N HIS A 412 24.06 -14.92 -9.27
CA HIS A 412 25.11 -15.00 -8.26
C HIS A 412 26.12 -16.13 -8.48
N LYS A 413 25.72 -17.26 -9.07
CA LYS A 413 26.58 -18.44 -9.28
C LYS A 413 27.55 -18.28 -10.45
N SER A 414 27.15 -17.58 -11.49
CA SER A 414 27.91 -17.44 -12.75
C SER A 414 28.04 -15.97 -13.18
N PRO A 415 28.81 -15.13 -12.46
CA PRO A 415 28.99 -13.71 -12.80
C PRO A 415 29.66 -13.49 -14.16
N SER A 416 30.23 -14.54 -14.78
CA SER A 416 30.81 -14.52 -16.12
C SER A 416 29.77 -14.64 -17.25
N GLN A 417 28.54 -15.09 -16.97
CA GLN A 417 27.39 -15.05 -17.89
C GLN A 417 26.70 -13.67 -17.89
N LYS A 418 27.52 -12.62 -17.94
CA LYS A 418 27.17 -11.21 -17.69
C LYS A 418 26.20 -10.58 -18.70
N LEU A 419 25.71 -11.36 -19.66
CA LEU A 419 24.64 -11.00 -20.58
C LEU A 419 23.43 -11.91 -20.31
N MET A 420 22.80 -11.79 -19.15
CA MET A 420 21.50 -12.42 -18.92
C MET A 420 20.49 -11.74 -19.86
N GLN A 421 20.35 -12.35 -21.03
CA GLN A 421 19.46 -11.99 -22.12
C GLN A 421 17.98 -12.19 -21.73
N THR A 422 17.74 -12.92 -20.64
CA THR A 422 16.43 -13.13 -20.04
C THR A 422 16.28 -12.27 -18.78
N THR A 423 15.27 -11.41 -18.75
CA THR A 423 14.98 -10.54 -17.58
C THR A 423 13.51 -10.62 -17.19
N LEU A 424 13.25 -10.67 -15.89
CA LEU A 424 11.92 -10.54 -15.31
C LEU A 424 11.70 -9.07 -14.92
N ARG A 425 10.59 -8.48 -15.37
CA ARG A 425 10.25 -7.06 -15.19
C ARG A 425 8.81 -6.90 -14.73
N LEU A 426 8.57 -5.82 -13.97
CA LEU A 426 7.25 -5.42 -13.52
C LEU A 426 6.67 -4.37 -14.47
N LEU A 427 5.43 -4.57 -14.91
CA LEU A 427 4.64 -3.61 -15.70
C LEU A 427 3.44 -3.14 -14.88
N LEU A 428 3.37 -1.84 -14.61
CA LEU A 428 2.19 -1.18 -14.06
C LEU A 428 1.47 -0.37 -15.13
N PRO A 429 0.13 -0.33 -15.13
CA PRO A 429 -0.61 0.60 -15.97
C PRO A 429 -0.40 2.03 -15.48
N ARG A 430 -0.24 2.98 -16.40
CA ARG A 430 -0.16 4.40 -16.05
C ARG A 430 -1.58 4.97 -15.95
N THR A 431 -2.14 4.98 -14.74
CA THR A 431 -3.49 5.50 -14.44
C THR A 431 -3.46 6.94 -13.92
N ARG A 432 -2.29 7.47 -13.58
CA ARG A 432 -2.03 8.88 -13.25
C ARG A 432 -0.89 9.41 -14.11
N ARG A 433 -0.85 10.73 -14.36
CA ARG A 433 0.16 11.36 -15.25
C ARG A 433 1.60 11.02 -14.85
N ASP A 434 1.94 11.13 -13.56
CA ASP A 434 3.31 10.97 -13.07
C ASP A 434 3.66 9.53 -12.65
N GLN A 435 2.81 8.57 -12.97
CA GLN A 435 3.03 7.17 -12.58
C GLN A 435 4.02 6.49 -13.53
N SER A 436 5.08 5.90 -12.96
CA SER A 436 5.99 5.05 -13.74
C SER A 436 5.33 3.71 -14.07
N THR A 437 5.57 3.21 -15.28
CA THR A 437 5.17 1.86 -15.69
C THR A 437 6.08 0.77 -15.14
N LEU A 438 7.22 1.15 -14.52
CA LEU A 438 8.26 0.29 -13.94
C LEU A 438 8.93 -0.71 -14.89
N ILE A 439 8.44 -0.86 -16.13
CA ILE A 439 8.92 -1.85 -17.10
C ILE A 439 10.39 -1.69 -17.50
N ASN A 440 10.94 -0.48 -17.33
CA ASN A 440 12.35 -0.16 -17.59
C ASN A 440 13.10 0.26 -16.32
N ALA A 441 12.54 0.00 -15.12
CA ALA A 441 13.21 0.31 -13.86
C ALA A 441 14.36 -0.69 -13.60
N ARG A 442 15.60 -0.23 -13.76
CA ARG A 442 16.82 -1.04 -13.64
C ARG A 442 16.94 -1.77 -12.30
N THR A 443 16.56 -1.11 -11.21
CA THR A 443 16.62 -1.65 -9.84
C THR A 443 15.55 -2.69 -9.54
N LEU A 444 14.46 -2.71 -10.32
CA LEU A 444 13.33 -3.64 -10.17
C LEU A 444 13.35 -4.75 -11.23
N THR A 445 14.32 -4.72 -12.14
CA THR A 445 14.54 -5.78 -13.10
C THR A 445 15.31 -6.92 -12.43
N ILE A 446 14.94 -8.16 -12.70
CA ILE A 446 15.58 -9.35 -12.13
C ILE A 446 16.18 -10.20 -13.27
N PRO A 447 17.49 -10.45 -13.28
CA PRO A 447 18.49 -9.84 -12.39
C PRO A 447 18.66 -8.32 -12.63
N PRO A 448 19.18 -7.55 -11.64
CA PRO A 448 19.36 -6.11 -11.78
C PRO A 448 20.27 -5.75 -12.96
N LEU A 449 19.80 -4.83 -13.81
CA LEU A 449 20.55 -4.30 -14.96
C LEU A 449 21.54 -3.21 -14.49
N ILE A 450 22.48 -3.58 -13.61
CA ILE A 450 23.55 -2.72 -13.14
C ILE A 450 24.77 -3.01 -14.01
N SER A 451 24.84 -2.41 -15.22
CA SER A 451 26.05 -2.56 -16.03
C SER A 451 27.23 -1.90 -15.29
N SER A 452 28.34 -2.62 -15.20
CA SER A 452 29.65 -2.07 -14.82
C SER A 452 30.42 -1.59 -16.06
N ASP A 453 29.85 -1.79 -17.25
CA ASP A 453 30.48 -1.57 -18.54
C ASP A 453 29.62 -0.59 -19.38
N PRO A 454 30.12 0.60 -19.70
CA PRO A 454 29.37 1.63 -20.42
C PRO A 454 29.17 1.35 -21.92
N GLU A 455 29.79 0.30 -22.48
CA GLU A 455 29.73 -0.01 -23.91
C GLU A 455 28.57 -0.93 -24.34
N ILE A 456 27.86 -1.58 -23.41
CA ILE A 456 26.73 -2.47 -23.74
C ILE A 456 25.41 -1.82 -23.28
N PRO A 457 24.55 -1.35 -24.21
CA PRO A 457 23.27 -0.76 -23.85
C PRO A 457 22.29 -1.81 -23.31
N ASP A 458 21.58 -1.47 -22.23
CA ASP A 458 20.48 -2.28 -21.71
C ASP A 458 19.40 -2.47 -22.77
N TYR A 459 18.78 -3.66 -22.80
CA TYR A 459 17.64 -3.89 -23.67
C TYR A 459 16.44 -3.06 -23.23
N SER A 460 16.06 -2.10 -24.07
CA SER A 460 14.82 -1.34 -23.94
C SER A 460 13.78 -1.90 -24.92
N ILE A 461 12.54 -2.04 -24.46
CA ILE A 461 11.45 -2.56 -25.27
C ILE A 461 11.15 -1.56 -26.41
N PRO A 462 11.14 -2.00 -27.67
CA PRO A 462 10.79 -1.14 -28.80
C PRO A 462 9.41 -0.48 -28.61
N ILE A 463 9.31 0.80 -28.96
CA ILE A 463 8.11 1.61 -28.72
C ILE A 463 6.83 0.99 -29.32
N GLY A 464 6.92 0.32 -30.47
CA GLY A 464 5.78 -0.35 -31.11
C GLY A 464 5.23 -1.50 -30.28
N ILE A 465 6.10 -2.25 -29.60
CA ILE A 465 5.69 -3.32 -28.69
C ILE A 465 5.20 -2.72 -27.37
N LEU A 466 5.88 -1.68 -26.86
CA LEU A 466 5.50 -1.02 -25.61
C LEU A 466 4.05 -0.50 -25.63
N VAL A 467 3.62 0.12 -26.73
CA VAL A 467 2.24 0.61 -26.84
C VAL A 467 1.20 -0.51 -26.96
N ALA A 468 1.57 -1.67 -27.51
CA ALA A 468 0.72 -2.86 -27.47
C ALA A 468 0.55 -3.36 -26.02
N LEU A 469 1.62 -3.33 -25.21
CA LEU A 469 1.55 -3.64 -23.78
C LEU A 469 0.67 -2.64 -23.01
N PHE A 470 0.71 -1.35 -23.38
CA PHE A 470 -0.16 -0.32 -22.81
C PHE A 470 -1.64 -0.55 -23.13
N ALA A 471 -1.94 -0.96 -24.36
CA ALA A 471 -3.30 -1.34 -24.76
C ALA A 471 -3.78 -2.57 -23.97
N PHE A 472 -2.91 -3.56 -23.77
CA PHE A 472 -3.25 -4.79 -23.06
C PHE A 472 -3.42 -4.60 -21.54
N ASN A 473 -2.61 -3.74 -20.92
CA ASN A 473 -2.61 -3.54 -19.46
C ASN A 473 -3.60 -2.49 -18.95
N GLY A 474 -4.21 -1.70 -19.84
CA GLY A 474 -5.18 -0.65 -19.47
C GLY A 474 -4.56 0.70 -19.10
N THR A 475 -3.38 1.02 -19.63
CA THR A 475 -2.74 2.33 -19.45
C THR A 475 -3.56 3.45 -20.08
N ILE A 476 -3.75 4.57 -19.37
CA ILE A 476 -4.57 5.70 -19.83
C ILE A 476 -3.81 7.03 -20.01
N TYR A 477 -2.57 7.13 -19.51
CA TYR A 477 -1.68 8.28 -19.70
C TYR A 477 -0.37 7.88 -20.39
N PHE A 478 0.22 8.86 -21.08
CA PHE A 478 1.49 8.73 -21.81
C PHE A 478 2.49 9.73 -21.25
N GLU A 479 3.75 9.34 -21.19
CA GLU A 479 4.85 10.17 -20.66
C GLU A 479 5.35 11.18 -21.69
N ASN A 480 5.29 10.84 -22.96
CA ASN A 480 5.79 11.70 -24.03
C ASN A 480 4.94 11.54 -25.30
N LYS A 481 5.07 12.52 -26.20
CA LYS A 481 4.35 12.54 -27.48
C LYS A 481 4.66 11.31 -28.35
N ARG A 482 5.86 10.73 -28.18
CA ARG A 482 6.29 9.55 -28.94
C ARG A 482 5.47 8.31 -28.57
N GLU A 483 5.17 8.10 -27.29
CA GLU A 483 4.25 7.06 -26.83
C GLU A 483 2.83 7.27 -27.38
N GLN A 484 2.31 8.50 -27.29
CA GLN A 484 0.96 8.83 -27.77
C GLN A 484 0.81 8.61 -29.28
N ASP A 485 1.76 9.10 -30.09
CA ASP A 485 1.73 8.93 -31.54
C ASP A 485 1.92 7.46 -31.94
N ALA A 486 2.79 6.71 -31.26
CA ALA A 486 2.96 5.28 -31.50
C ALA A 486 1.71 4.47 -31.15
N TYR A 487 1.01 4.83 -30.06
CA TYR A 487 -0.24 4.20 -29.66
C TYR A 487 -1.35 4.43 -30.71
N CYS A 488 -1.46 5.65 -31.25
CA CYS A 488 -2.38 5.95 -32.35
C CYS A 488 -2.05 5.14 -33.61
N LYS A 489 -0.76 5.02 -33.96
CA LYS A 489 -0.31 4.22 -35.11
C LYS A 489 -0.60 2.73 -34.94
N PHE A 490 -0.40 2.19 -33.74
CA PHE A 490 -0.73 0.80 -33.40
C PHE A 490 -2.23 0.52 -33.61
N LEU A 491 -3.11 1.44 -33.19
CA LEU A 491 -4.56 1.31 -33.39
C LEU A 491 -5.06 1.74 -34.78
N GLY A 492 -4.20 2.29 -35.64
CA GLY A 492 -4.57 2.76 -36.98
C GLY A 492 -5.39 4.05 -37.00
N LEU A 493 -5.07 4.99 -36.11
CA LEU A 493 -5.83 6.22 -35.87
C LEU A 493 -5.13 7.49 -36.38
N CYS A 494 -5.86 8.33 -37.10
CA CYS A 494 -5.52 9.70 -37.51
C CYS A 494 -6.42 10.72 -36.81
N LEU A 495 -5.99 11.14 -35.61
CA LEU A 495 -6.75 11.97 -34.66
C LEU A 495 -6.54 13.47 -34.84
N LYS A 496 -7.43 14.28 -34.28
CA LYS A 496 -7.29 15.75 -34.24
C LYS A 496 -6.27 16.18 -33.16
N PRO A 497 -5.52 17.29 -33.34
CA PRO A 497 -5.46 18.13 -34.54
C PRO A 497 -4.72 17.40 -35.68
N ARG A 498 -5.30 17.48 -36.88
CA ARG A 498 -4.78 16.85 -38.10
C ARG A 498 -3.86 17.81 -38.84
N ASN A 499 -2.84 17.28 -39.51
CA ASN A 499 -2.05 18.06 -40.46
C ASN A 499 -2.82 18.26 -41.78
N GLU A 500 -2.27 19.05 -42.71
CA GLU A 500 -2.93 19.33 -44.01
C GLU A 500 -3.21 18.05 -44.82
N THR A 501 -2.28 17.08 -44.79
CA THR A 501 -2.43 15.82 -45.53
C THR A 501 -3.53 14.92 -44.96
N GLU A 502 -3.63 14.85 -43.63
CA GLU A 502 -4.66 14.12 -42.90
C GLU A 502 -6.03 14.81 -43.02
N THR A 503 -6.06 16.14 -43.08
CA THR A 503 -7.29 16.91 -43.30
C THR A 503 -7.85 16.63 -44.69
N ASN A 504 -7.00 16.71 -45.74
CA ASN A 504 -7.38 16.33 -47.10
C ASN A 504 -7.81 14.86 -47.22
N ALA A 505 -7.17 13.95 -46.48
CA ALA A 505 -7.54 12.54 -46.44
C ALA A 505 -8.90 12.31 -45.77
N PHE A 506 -9.20 13.07 -44.71
CA PHE A 506 -10.51 13.04 -44.05
C PHE A 506 -11.61 13.55 -44.99
N ASP A 507 -11.38 14.66 -45.70
CA ASP A 507 -12.35 15.22 -46.65
C ASP A 507 -12.62 14.28 -47.83
N LYS A 508 -11.64 13.45 -48.21
CA LYS A 508 -11.78 12.37 -49.20
C LYS A 508 -12.46 11.10 -48.64
N GLY A 509 -12.82 11.07 -47.36
CA GLY A 509 -13.43 9.92 -46.70
C GLY A 509 -12.47 8.76 -46.43
N TRP A 510 -11.14 9.00 -46.41
CA TRP A 510 -10.16 7.96 -46.09
C TRP A 510 -10.05 7.68 -44.59
N ILE A 511 -10.43 8.67 -43.76
CA ILE A 511 -10.37 8.63 -42.31
C ILE A 511 -11.79 8.74 -41.77
N SER A 512 -12.20 7.81 -40.91
CA SER A 512 -13.51 7.82 -40.27
C SER A 512 -13.64 8.95 -39.23
N ILE A 513 -14.88 9.21 -38.79
CA ILE A 513 -15.19 10.28 -37.82
C ILE A 513 -14.43 10.11 -36.50
N ASP A 514 -14.29 8.86 -36.06
CA ASP A 514 -13.52 8.43 -34.90
C ASP A 514 -12.00 8.35 -35.15
N GLY A 515 -11.56 8.70 -36.36
CA GLY A 515 -10.16 8.74 -36.75
C GLY A 515 -9.60 7.42 -37.27
N PHE A 516 -10.36 6.31 -37.29
CA PHE A 516 -9.85 5.04 -37.78
C PHE A 516 -9.74 5.01 -39.31
N VAL A 517 -8.67 4.39 -39.81
CA VAL A 517 -8.45 4.19 -41.25
C VAL A 517 -8.65 2.71 -41.56
N GLU A 518 -9.71 2.35 -42.27
CA GLU A 518 -10.06 0.96 -42.54
C GLU A 518 -9.24 0.37 -43.70
N ASN A 519 -9.13 1.09 -44.81
CA ASN A 519 -8.47 0.61 -46.02
C ASN A 519 -6.93 0.58 -45.90
N LEU A 520 -6.32 -0.56 -46.23
CA LEU A 520 -4.87 -0.78 -46.16
C LEU A 520 -4.04 0.17 -47.04
N GLU A 521 -4.50 0.52 -48.23
CA GLU A 521 -3.79 1.46 -49.11
C GLU A 521 -3.74 2.86 -48.51
N TYR A 522 -4.83 3.28 -47.86
CA TYR A 522 -4.89 4.57 -47.19
C TYR A 522 -3.99 4.59 -45.96
N ARG A 523 -3.91 3.49 -45.21
CA ARG A 523 -2.95 3.34 -44.10
C ARG A 523 -1.51 3.50 -44.56
N GLN A 524 -1.14 2.91 -45.69
CA GLN A 524 0.21 3.06 -46.24
C GLN A 524 0.53 4.52 -46.58
N ARG A 525 -0.39 5.23 -47.24
CA ARG A 525 -0.24 6.66 -47.58
C ARG A 525 -0.17 7.56 -46.34
N LEU A 526 -0.87 7.20 -45.27
CA LEU A 526 -0.90 7.92 -44.00
C LEU A 526 0.16 7.43 -43.00
N GLN A 527 1.10 6.58 -43.42
CA GLN A 527 2.20 6.05 -42.60
C GLN A 527 1.73 5.26 -41.34
N LEU A 528 0.57 4.61 -41.41
CA LEU A 528 -0.01 3.76 -40.35
C LEU A 528 0.34 2.26 -40.55
N HIS A 529 1.56 1.97 -41.00
CA HIS A 529 1.99 0.60 -41.33
C HIS A 529 2.08 -0.34 -40.12
N GLN A 530 2.10 0.22 -38.91
CA GLN A 530 2.15 -0.54 -37.66
C GLN A 530 0.79 -1.13 -37.27
N CYS A 531 -0.31 -0.65 -37.85
CA CYS A 531 -1.64 -1.15 -37.52
C CYS A 531 -1.92 -2.49 -38.19
N ARG A 532 -2.02 -3.54 -37.38
CA ARG A 532 -2.37 -4.90 -37.82
C ARG A 532 -3.86 -5.22 -37.69
N PHE A 533 -4.66 -4.36 -37.03
CA PHE A 533 -6.09 -4.57 -36.83
C PHE A 533 -6.86 -4.50 -38.16
N SER A 534 -7.70 -5.50 -38.43
CA SER A 534 -8.55 -5.56 -39.62
C SER A 534 -9.75 -4.62 -39.52
N SER A 535 -10.39 -4.59 -38.34
CA SER A 535 -11.51 -3.71 -38.01
C SER A 535 -11.14 -2.75 -36.88
N ASN A 536 -11.98 -1.74 -36.67
CA ASN A 536 -11.76 -0.71 -35.67
C ASN A 536 -11.65 -1.29 -34.23
N PRO A 537 -10.50 -1.13 -33.53
CA PRO A 537 -10.28 -1.70 -32.21
C PRO A 537 -10.81 -0.83 -31.04
N LEU A 538 -11.40 0.34 -31.31
CA LEU A 538 -11.76 1.30 -30.26
C LEU A 538 -12.80 0.76 -29.26
N SER A 539 -13.77 -0.06 -29.69
CA SER A 539 -14.74 -0.68 -28.76
C SER A 539 -14.05 -1.62 -27.78
N PHE A 540 -13.14 -2.44 -28.30
CA PHE A 540 -12.35 -3.39 -27.53
C PHE A 540 -11.49 -2.66 -26.49
N ILE A 541 -10.73 -1.63 -26.92
CA ILE A 541 -9.87 -0.86 -26.02
C ILE A 541 -10.69 -0.18 -24.93
N ARG A 542 -11.86 0.36 -25.26
CA ARG A 542 -12.77 0.99 -24.29
C ARG A 542 -13.21 -0.02 -23.22
N LYS A 543 -13.79 -1.14 -23.63
CA LYS A 543 -14.28 -2.18 -22.71
C LYS A 543 -13.14 -2.80 -21.88
N LEU A 544 -11.98 -3.03 -22.49
CA LEU A 544 -10.83 -3.60 -21.79
C LEU A 544 -10.28 -2.63 -20.75
N THR A 545 -10.14 -1.35 -21.09
CA THR A 545 -9.66 -0.32 -20.16
C THR A 545 -10.61 -0.16 -18.97
N GLU A 546 -11.92 -0.18 -19.22
CA GLU A 546 -12.96 -0.15 -18.19
C GLU A 546 -12.87 -1.35 -17.25
N ASN A 547 -12.72 -2.56 -17.81
CA ASN A 547 -12.59 -3.78 -17.04
C ASN A 547 -11.30 -3.78 -16.18
N ARG A 548 -10.16 -3.38 -16.75
CA ARG A 548 -8.86 -3.35 -16.06
C ARG A 548 -8.80 -2.33 -14.94
N ASN A 549 -9.36 -1.13 -15.16
CA ASN A 549 -9.29 -0.03 -14.22
C ASN A 549 -10.52 0.07 -13.30
N GLN A 550 -11.51 -0.81 -13.50
CA GLN A 550 -12.81 -0.79 -12.80
C GLN A 550 -13.54 0.56 -12.90
N ALA A 551 -13.20 1.36 -13.91
CA ALA A 551 -13.72 2.70 -14.13
C ALA A 551 -13.54 3.10 -15.61
N HIS A 552 -14.43 3.96 -16.10
CA HIS A 552 -14.28 4.57 -17.41
C HIS A 552 -13.00 5.43 -17.47
N ALA A 553 -12.29 5.36 -18.59
CA ALA A 553 -11.18 6.26 -18.84
C ALA A 553 -11.70 7.72 -18.88
N PRO A 554 -11.26 8.61 -17.97
CA PRO A 554 -11.75 9.98 -17.94
C PRO A 554 -11.48 10.69 -19.27
N LEU A 555 -12.37 11.59 -19.70
CA LEU A 555 -12.15 12.41 -20.91
C LEU A 555 -10.90 13.30 -20.82
N SER A 556 -10.45 13.60 -19.61
CA SER A 556 -9.20 14.32 -19.32
C SER A 556 -7.94 13.45 -19.43
N SER A 557 -8.08 12.13 -19.58
CA SER A 557 -6.96 11.21 -19.83
C SER A 557 -6.61 11.15 -21.31
N HIS A 558 -5.36 10.84 -21.63
CA HIS A 558 -4.91 10.79 -23.02
C HIS A 558 -5.67 9.71 -23.79
N VAL A 559 -5.77 8.50 -23.26
CA VAL A 559 -6.49 7.39 -23.91
C VAL A 559 -8.00 7.65 -23.91
N GLY A 560 -8.58 8.19 -22.84
CA GLY A 560 -10.00 8.55 -22.80
C GLY A 560 -10.40 9.55 -23.90
N SER A 561 -9.60 10.60 -24.10
CA SER A 561 -9.79 11.55 -25.21
C SER A 561 -9.60 10.91 -26.58
N ILE A 562 -8.65 9.98 -26.73
CA ILE A 562 -8.41 9.26 -27.98
C ILE A 562 -9.63 8.39 -28.34
N ILE A 563 -10.13 7.58 -27.40
CA ILE A 563 -11.16 6.56 -27.69
C ILE A 563 -12.60 7.11 -27.68
N ILE A 564 -12.84 8.30 -27.11
CA ILE A 564 -14.18 8.92 -27.07
C ILE A 564 -14.27 10.13 -28.00
N ASN A 565 -13.27 11.02 -27.99
CA ASN A 565 -13.33 12.30 -28.72
C ASN A 565 -12.53 12.31 -30.03
N ALA A 566 -11.74 11.27 -30.30
CA ALA A 566 -10.80 11.23 -31.43
C ALA A 566 -9.83 12.43 -31.43
N ILE A 567 -9.40 12.87 -30.24
CA ILE A 567 -8.51 14.03 -30.04
C ILE A 567 -7.27 13.63 -29.24
N LYS A 568 -6.10 14.05 -29.70
CA LYS A 568 -4.84 14.04 -28.95
C LYS A 568 -4.77 15.25 -28.02
N LEU A 569 -4.81 14.98 -26.72
CA LEU A 569 -4.48 15.98 -25.70
C LEU A 569 -2.97 16.26 -25.69
N PRO A 570 -2.54 17.48 -25.36
CA PRO A 570 -1.13 17.79 -25.17
C PRO A 570 -0.54 16.95 -24.04
N ILE A 571 0.72 16.55 -24.22
CA ILE A 571 1.54 15.99 -23.13
C ILE A 571 2.20 17.20 -22.46
N GLU A 572 1.75 17.54 -21.26
CA GLU A 572 2.29 18.64 -20.43
C GLU A 572 3.44 18.17 -19.55
#